data_AF-A0A379GG67-F1
#
_entry.id   AF-A0A379GG67-F1
#
_cell.length_a   1.000
_cell.length_b   1.000
_cell.length_c   1.000
_cell.angle_alpha   90.00
_cell.angle_beta   90.00
_cell.angle_gamma   90.00
#
_symmetry.space_group_name_H-M   'P 1'
#
loop_
_entity.id
_entity.type
_entity.pdbx_description
1 polymer ?
#
loop_
_entity_poly.entity_id
_entity_poly.type
_entity_poly.pdbx_seq_one_letter_code
_entity_poly.pdbx_strand_id
1 'polypeptide(L)'
;MIAQLHILSLVDEKQEREEIIEDMKQSLDRAAALSHQLIDLARLECDDFPIKIESFDVYNIIGNAIAQRVPYALTKNIELSLNEGMSLKIETDKQALLSIFNNFIG
;
A
#
# COMPACT_ATOMS: atom_id res chain seq x y z
N MET A 1 -11.05 19.54 -18.19
CA MET A 1 -9.66 19.31 -18.66
C MET A 1 -9.08 20.44 -19.53
N ILE A 2 -9.81 21.53 -19.84
CA ILE A 2 -9.28 22.67 -20.63
C ILE A 2 -8.99 23.91 -19.75
N ALA A 3 -9.69 24.08 -18.62
CA ALA A 3 -9.54 25.26 -17.76
C ALA A 3 -8.16 25.35 -17.06
N GLN A 4 -7.55 24.22 -16.68
CA GLN A 4 -6.27 24.20 -15.96
C GLN A 4 -5.05 24.39 -16.88
N LEU A 5 -5.19 24.14 -18.18
CA LEU A 5 -4.10 24.35 -19.15
C LEU A 5 -3.88 25.84 -19.47
N HIS A 6 -4.92 26.67 -19.28
CA HIS A 6 -4.83 28.11 -19.53
C HIS A 6 -4.10 28.88 -18.42
N ILE A 7 -4.12 28.36 -17.18
CA ILE A 7 -3.47 28.99 -16.03
C ILE A 7 -1.93 28.85 -16.14
N LEU A 8 -1.44 27.72 -16.68
CA LEU A 8 -0.01 27.46 -16.90
C LEU A 8 0.68 28.44 -17.86
N SER A 9 -0.05 29.23 -18.67
CA SER A 9 0.54 30.25 -19.55
C SER A 9 0.55 31.66 -18.94
N LEU A 10 0.05 31.85 -17.72
CA LEU A 10 -0.07 33.17 -17.07
C LEU A 10 0.67 33.28 -15.72
N VAL A 11 1.34 32.21 -15.29
CA VAL A 11 2.00 32.16 -13.98
C VAL A 11 3.50 32.42 -14.16
N ASP A 12 3.91 33.66 -13.88
CA ASP A 12 5.31 34.09 -13.84
C ASP A 12 6.01 33.72 -12.50
N GLU A 13 5.29 33.13 -11.54
CA GLU A 13 5.83 32.72 -10.25
C GLU A 13 6.16 31.23 -10.19
N LYS A 14 7.45 30.94 -10.07
CA LYS A 14 8.02 29.58 -9.94
C LYS A 14 7.37 28.76 -8.81
N GLN A 15 6.88 29.42 -7.77
CA GLN A 15 6.30 28.80 -6.58
C GLN A 15 4.90 28.22 -6.83
N GLU A 16 4.03 28.96 -7.51
CA GLU A 16 2.68 28.53 -7.84
C GLU A 16 2.70 27.37 -8.87
N ARG A 17 3.70 27.35 -9.76
CA ARG A 17 3.98 26.21 -10.65
C ARG A 17 4.42 24.96 -9.89
N GLU A 18 5.22 25.11 -8.83
CA GLU A 18 5.67 23.98 -8.02
C GLU A 18 4.51 23.37 -7.22
N GLU A 19 3.61 24.20 -6.66
CA GLU A 19 2.39 23.74 -5.98
C GLU A 19 1.46 22.97 -6.93
N ILE A 20 1.22 23.48 -8.14
CA ILE A 20 0.40 22.78 -9.15
C ILE A 20 1.01 21.42 -9.53
N ILE A 21 2.35 21.34 -9.66
CA ILE A 21 3.04 20.08 -9.96
C ILE A 21 2.90 19.08 -8.80
N GLU A 22 3.00 19.55 -7.55
CA GLU A 22 2.85 18.72 -6.35
C GLU A 22 1.42 18.16 -6.25
N ASP A 23 0.41 18.99 -6.47
CA ASP A 23 -0.99 18.59 -6.48
C ASP A 23 -1.31 17.58 -7.59
N MET A 24 -0.71 17.75 -8.76
CA MET A 24 -0.83 16.79 -9.86
C MET A 24 -0.20 15.44 -9.50
N LYS A 25 1.00 15.43 -8.90
CA LYS A 25 1.64 14.19 -8.45
C LYS A 25 0.78 13.45 -7.44
N GLN A 26 0.28 14.14 -6.42
CA GLN A 26 -0.57 13.51 -5.42
C GLN A 26 -1.87 12.95 -6.03
N SER A 27 -2.44 13.66 -7.02
CA SER A 27 -3.65 13.20 -7.71
C SER A 27 -3.41 11.95 -8.56
N LEU A 28 -2.24 11.88 -9.21
CA LEU A 28 -1.79 10.70 -9.95
C LEU A 28 -1.53 9.51 -9.02
N ASP A 29 -0.85 9.72 -7.90
CA ASP A 29 -0.58 8.67 -6.91
C ASP A 29 -1.89 8.10 -6.34
N ARG A 30 -2.87 8.97 -6.03
CA ARG A 30 -4.21 8.54 -5.61
C ARG A 30 -4.93 7.74 -6.69
N ALA A 31 -4.87 8.16 -7.95
CA ALA A 31 -5.50 7.43 -9.05
C ALA A 31 -4.85 6.06 -9.30
N ALA A 32 -3.53 5.98 -9.17
CA ALA A 32 -2.78 4.73 -9.25
C ALA A 32 -3.15 3.79 -8.09
N ALA A 33 -3.22 4.30 -6.87
CA ALA A 33 -3.64 3.52 -5.70
C ALA A 33 -5.07 2.97 -5.88
N LEU A 34 -6.02 3.80 -6.32
CA LEU A 34 -7.40 3.38 -6.60
C LEU A 34 -7.48 2.33 -7.71
N SER A 35 -6.68 2.48 -8.78
CA SER A 35 -6.63 1.49 -9.86
C SER A 35 -6.11 0.14 -9.36
N HIS A 36 -5.06 0.14 -8.53
CA HIS A 36 -4.58 -1.08 -7.90
C HIS A 36 -5.63 -1.71 -6.99
N GLN A 37 -6.33 -0.91 -6.17
CA GLN A 37 -7.39 -1.41 -5.29
C GLN A 37 -8.55 -2.04 -6.08
N LEU A 38 -8.95 -1.43 -7.20
CA LEU A 38 -9.99 -1.99 -8.07
C LEU A 38 -9.53 -3.28 -8.76
N ILE A 39 -8.25 -3.37 -9.15
CA ILE A 39 -7.67 -4.59 -9.72
C ILE A 39 -7.60 -5.70 -8.67
N ASP A 40 -7.19 -5.38 -7.44
CA ASP A 40 -7.16 -6.34 -6.33
C ASP A 40 -8.57 -6.83 -5.99
N LEU A 41 -9.56 -5.93 -6.00
CA LEU A 41 -10.97 -6.27 -5.81
C LEU A 41 -11.51 -7.15 -6.95
N ALA A 42 -11.24 -6.80 -8.21
CA ALA A 42 -11.65 -7.60 -9.37
C ALA A 42 -10.98 -8.98 -9.38
N ARG A 43 -9.76 -9.10 -8.87
CA ARG A 43 -9.10 -10.39 -8.67
C ARG A 43 -9.82 -11.21 -7.59
N LEU A 44 -10.20 -10.59 -6.47
CA LEU A 44 -10.95 -11.23 -5.37
C LEU A 44 -12.32 -11.77 -5.83
N GLU A 45 -13.00 -11.06 -6.74
CA GLU A 45 -14.32 -11.46 -7.26
C GLU A 45 -14.28 -12.56 -8.34
N CYS A 46 -13.13 -12.81 -8.96
CA CYS A 46 -13.00 -13.76 -10.07
C CYS A 46 -12.85 -15.24 -9.67
N ASP A 47 -12.95 -15.60 -8.38
CA ASP A 47 -12.96 -16.97 -7.83
C ASP A 47 -11.81 -17.93 -8.24
N ASP A 48 -10.83 -17.51 -9.03
CA ASP A 48 -9.61 -18.26 -9.35
C ASP A 48 -8.41 -17.74 -8.56
N PHE A 49 -8.51 -17.73 -7.24
CA PHE A 49 -7.32 -17.79 -6.39
C PHE A 49 -7.09 -19.25 -6.04
N PRO A 50 -6.28 -20.00 -6.82
CA PRO A 50 -5.88 -21.34 -6.40
C PRO A 50 -5.15 -21.20 -5.07
N ILE A 51 -5.84 -21.57 -3.99
CA ILE A 51 -5.32 -21.50 -2.62
C ILE A 51 -4.07 -22.36 -2.59
N LYS A 52 -2.92 -21.71 -2.49
CA LYS A 52 -1.64 -22.40 -2.46
C LYS A 52 -1.26 -22.64 -1.02
N ILE A 53 -1.75 -23.74 -0.48
CA ILE A 53 -1.39 -24.18 0.87
C ILE A 53 0.10 -24.50 0.91
N GLU A 54 0.84 -23.77 1.75
CA GLU A 54 2.24 -24.03 2.04
C GLU A 54 2.49 -23.98 3.55
N SER A 55 3.48 -24.76 4.00
CA SER A 55 3.91 -24.75 5.40
C SER A 55 4.98 -23.69 5.60
N PHE A 56 4.73 -22.73 6.48
CA PHE A 56 5.68 -21.67 6.80
C PHE A 56 5.57 -21.22 8.26
N ASP A 57 6.63 -20.58 8.76
CA ASP A 57 6.62 -19.98 10.09
C ASP A 57 5.96 -18.60 10.04
N VAL A 58 4.75 -18.51 10.58
CA VAL A 58 3.95 -17.29 10.55
C VAL A 58 4.60 -16.17 11.35
N TYR A 59 5.30 -16.48 12.46
CA TYR A 59 5.92 -15.47 13.30
C TYR A 59 7.00 -14.71 12.51
N ASN A 60 7.84 -15.46 11.79
CA ASN A 60 8.88 -14.89 10.94
C ASN A 60 8.29 -14.12 9.74
N ILE A 61 7.24 -14.64 9.10
CA ILE A 61 6.62 -13.96 7.96
C ILE A 61 5.96 -12.63 8.37
N ILE A 62 5.21 -12.63 9.47
CA ILE A 62 4.56 -11.42 10.00
C ILE A 62 5.58 -10.42 10.54
N GLY A 63 6.61 -10.89 11.26
CA GLY A 63 7.70 -10.03 11.74
C GLY A 63 8.39 -9.30 10.59
N ASN A 64 8.68 -9.99 9.48
CA ASN A 64 9.25 -9.38 8.29
C ASN A 64 8.31 -8.34 7.65
N ALA A 65 7.01 -8.63 7.58
CA ALA A 65 6.03 -7.69 7.03
C ALA A 65 5.89 -6.42 7.89
N ILE A 66 5.89 -6.56 9.23
CA ILE A 66 5.90 -5.43 10.16
C ILE A 66 7.17 -4.61 10.00
N ALA A 67 8.35 -5.25 9.97
CA ALA A 67 9.63 -4.58 9.84
C ALA A 67 9.70 -3.69 8.58
N GLN A 68 9.09 -4.12 7.47
CA GLN A 68 8.99 -3.33 6.25
C GLN A 68 8.09 -2.09 6.40
N ARG A 69 7.14 -2.10 7.33
CA ARG A 69 6.20 -0.99 7.59
C ARG A 69 6.63 -0.06 8.71
N VAL A 70 7.56 -0.46 9.58
CA VAL A 70 8.10 0.37 10.67
C VAL A 70 8.55 1.76 10.17
N PRO A 71 9.31 1.91 9.07
CA PRO A 71 9.72 3.23 8.60
C PRO A 71 8.53 4.15 8.29
N TYR A 72 7.48 3.62 7.66
CA TYR A 72 6.26 4.37 7.36
C TYR A 72 5.49 4.74 8.64
N ALA A 73 5.34 3.81 9.58
CA ALA A 73 4.69 4.05 10.86
C ALA A 73 5.37 5.15 11.68
N LEU A 74 6.70 5.19 11.67
CA LEU A 74 7.49 6.24 12.32
C LEU A 74 7.20 7.62 11.71
N THR A 75 7.00 7.74 10.40
CA THR A 75 6.59 9.01 9.78
C THR A 75 5.22 9.50 10.26
N LYS A 76 4.39 8.58 10.76
CA LYS A 76 3.05 8.85 11.30
C LYS A 76 3.00 8.89 12.83
N ASN A 77 4.16 8.81 13.52
CA ASN A 77 4.25 8.66 14.98
C ASN A 77 3.43 7.47 15.53
N ILE A 78 3.34 6.38 14.77
CA ILE A 78 2.69 5.13 15.18
C ILE A 78 3.78 4.13 15.58
N GLU A 79 3.65 3.57 16.78
CA GLU A 79 4.50 2.47 17.22
C GLU A 79 3.95 1.14 16.69
N LEU A 80 4.78 0.45 15.91
CA LEU A 80 4.46 -0.86 15.34
C LEU A 80 5.51 -1.85 15.84
N SER A 81 5.07 -2.77 16.70
CA SER A 81 5.91 -3.80 17.30
C SER A 81 5.22 -5.16 17.22
N LEU A 82 6.02 -6.21 17.15
CA LEU A 82 5.58 -7.59 17.30
C LEU A 82 6.07 -8.06 18.67
N ASN A 83 5.14 -8.48 19.52
CA ASN A 83 5.50 -9.07 20.82
C ASN A 83 6.37 -10.31 20.61
N GLU A 84 7.29 -10.55 21.55
CA GLU A 84 8.09 -11.77 21.53
C GLU A 84 7.19 -13.00 21.44
N GLY A 85 7.46 -13.83 20.46
CA GLY A 85 6.71 -15.04 20.18
C GLY A 85 7.63 -16.17 19.74
N MET A 86 7.08 -17.37 19.72
CA MET A 86 7.76 -18.56 19.25
C MET A 86 7.45 -18.79 17.77
N SER A 87 8.43 -19.35 17.05
CA SER A 87 8.23 -19.89 15.69
C SER A 87 6.98 -20.77 15.68
N LEU A 88 6.00 -20.41 14.86
CA LEU A 88 4.74 -21.14 14.74
C LEU A 88 4.56 -21.55 13.28
N LYS A 89 4.74 -22.85 13.02
CA LYS A 89 4.48 -23.41 11.69
C LYS A 89 2.99 -23.59 11.48
N ILE A 90 2.47 -23.01 10.40
CA ILE A 90 1.09 -23.18 9.97
C ILE A 90 1.06 -23.65 8.51
N GLU A 91 -0.05 -24.26 8.11
CA GLU A 91 -0.31 -24.65 6.73
C GLU A 91 -1.50 -23.84 6.23
N THR A 92 -1.24 -22.87 5.37
CA THR A 92 -2.26 -22.00 4.78
C THR A 92 -1.74 -21.36 3.51
N ASP A 93 -2.55 -20.57 2.84
CA ASP A 93 -2.09 -19.71 1.75
C ASP A 93 -1.34 -18.51 2.31
N LYS A 94 -0.02 -18.50 2.06
CA LYS A 94 0.88 -17.45 2.52
C LYS A 94 0.52 -16.08 1.94
N GLN A 95 0.16 -16.02 0.66
CA GLN A 95 -0.13 -14.76 -0.01
C GLN A 95 -1.44 -14.18 0.49
N ALA A 96 -2.48 -15.01 0.62
CA ALA A 96 -3.76 -14.59 1.17
C ALA A 96 -3.59 -14.06 2.61
N LEU A 97 -2.86 -14.78 3.47
CA LEU A 97 -2.60 -14.34 4.84
C LEU A 97 -1.85 -13.00 4.89
N LEU A 98 -0.81 -12.84 4.07
CA LEU A 98 -0.06 -11.59 3.99
C LEU A 98 -0.91 -10.44 3.47
N SER A 99 -1.76 -10.67 2.47
CA SER A 99 -2.69 -9.66 1.94
C SER A 99 -3.68 -9.19 3.00
N ILE A 100 -4.28 -10.12 3.75
CA ILE A 100 -5.18 -9.80 4.87
C ILE A 100 -4.44 -8.95 5.91
N PHE A 101 -3.25 -9.39 6.31
CA PHE A 101 -2.45 -8.69 7.31
C PHE A 101 -2.03 -7.29 6.85
N ASN A 102 -1.60 -7.17 5.60
CA ASN A 102 -1.25 -5.89 4.98
C ASN A 102 -2.44 -4.93 4.89
N ASN A 103 -3.65 -5.44 4.77
CA ASN A 103 -4.88 -4.65 4.77
C ASN A 103 -5.13 -4.03 6.15
N PHE A 104 -4.90 -4.78 7.23
CA PHE A 104 -5.10 -4.28 8.60
C PHE A 104 -4.08 -3.24 9.05
N ILE A 105 -2.90 -3.20 8.42
CA ILE A 105 -1.78 -2.31 8.79
C ILE A 105 -1.51 -1.26 7.69
N GLY A 106 -2.33 -1.22 6.64
CA GLY A 106 -2.30 -0.20 5.58
C GLY A 106 -3.03 1.05 6.00
#